data_AF-A0A3G8XZF1-F1
#
_entry.id   AF-A0A3G8XZF1-F1
#
_cell.length_a   1.000
_cell.length_b   1.000
_cell.length_c   1.000
_cell.angle_alpha   90.00
_cell.angle_beta   90.00
_cell.angle_gamma   90.00
#
_symmetry.space_group_name_H-M   'P 1'
#
loop_
_entity.id
_entity.type
_entity.pdbx_description
1 polymer ?
#
loop_
_entity_poly.entity_id
_entity_poly.type
_entity_poly.pdbx_seq_one_letter_code
_entity_poly.pdbx_strand_id
1 'polypeptide(L)'
;MTDQSLQSLIDNLNSGNTGSYLIFRRPLSQYVDYAKIWLEKPTADDSVTSSDGPDHFYLIKNNEGVFVAIVYDMRRDLHWFVLPQYRGKGHLTQSMKSTIIPHLFLSRDQQRITIDEMQIGPQNFKASQKVALDLGFTKSEEEDYILLKDHSIKEIPDAGVNSELTPERVGELRKQINFLARSLWAIQTEIEMGYGKTEYSEELQQLVWQIKNHTWKIEDFLWSNKNNID
;
A
#
# COMPACT_ATOMS: atom_id res chain seq x y z
N MET A 1 1.83 7.42 -11.52
CA MET A 1 0.41 7.71 -11.28
C MET A 1 0.20 9.23 -11.43
N THR A 2 -0.84 9.69 -12.12
CA THR A 2 -1.08 11.13 -12.37
C THR A 2 -2.07 11.73 -11.38
N ASP A 3 -2.12 13.05 -11.27
CA ASP A 3 -3.11 13.78 -10.45
C ASP A 3 -4.56 13.39 -10.79
N GLN A 4 -4.87 13.23 -12.07
CA GLN A 4 -6.20 12.82 -12.52
C GLN A 4 -6.57 11.42 -12.04
N SER A 5 -5.61 10.48 -12.06
CA SER A 5 -5.85 9.13 -11.53
C SER A 5 -6.01 9.13 -9.99
N LEU A 6 -5.24 9.96 -9.28
CA LEU A 6 -5.38 10.13 -7.83
C LEU A 6 -6.71 10.78 -7.44
N GLN A 7 -7.14 11.78 -8.20
CA GLN A 7 -8.46 12.38 -8.03
C GLN A 7 -9.56 11.35 -8.22
N SER A 8 -9.51 10.58 -9.31
CA SER A 8 -10.49 9.54 -9.61
C SER A 8 -10.55 8.48 -8.49
N LEU A 9 -9.39 8.12 -7.92
CA LEU A 9 -9.33 7.21 -6.77
C LEU A 9 -10.02 7.81 -5.53
N ILE A 10 -9.77 9.07 -5.19
CA ILE A 10 -10.46 9.76 -4.08
C ILE A 10 -11.97 9.82 -4.32
N ASP A 11 -12.40 10.17 -5.53
CA ASP A 11 -13.82 10.30 -5.88
C ASP A 11 -14.53 8.94 -5.78
N ASN A 12 -13.91 7.86 -6.23
CA ASN A 12 -14.41 6.50 -6.10
C ASN A 12 -14.46 6.02 -4.63
N LEU A 13 -13.46 6.37 -3.82
CA LEU A 13 -13.44 6.09 -2.38
C LEU A 13 -14.61 6.79 -1.66
N ASN A 14 -14.85 8.06 -1.97
CA ASN A 14 -15.90 8.86 -1.35
C ASN A 14 -17.31 8.46 -1.82
N SER A 15 -17.47 8.06 -3.08
CA SER A 15 -18.76 7.62 -3.65
C SER A 15 -19.09 6.15 -3.34
N GLY A 16 -18.13 5.38 -2.82
CA GLY A 16 -18.25 3.94 -2.61
C GLY A 16 -18.10 3.10 -3.89
N ASN A 17 -17.82 3.73 -5.04
CA ASN A 17 -17.65 3.04 -6.32
C ASN A 17 -16.27 2.38 -6.46
N THR A 18 -15.98 1.42 -5.58
CA THR A 18 -14.68 0.76 -5.44
C THR A 18 -14.66 -0.67 -5.96
N GLY A 19 -15.68 -1.07 -6.73
CA GLY A 19 -15.88 -2.45 -7.18
C GLY A 19 -14.76 -3.02 -8.05
N SER A 20 -14.03 -2.16 -8.78
CA SER A 20 -12.85 -2.54 -9.56
C SER A 20 -11.58 -2.70 -8.73
N TYR A 21 -11.54 -2.14 -7.52
CA TYR A 21 -10.35 -2.10 -6.67
C TYR A 21 -10.35 -3.22 -5.64
N LEU A 22 -9.16 -3.64 -5.23
CA LEU A 22 -8.96 -4.42 -4.00
C LEU A 22 -8.23 -3.55 -2.98
N ILE A 23 -8.98 -3.09 -1.98
CA ILE A 23 -8.52 -2.09 -1.02
C ILE A 23 -8.35 -2.74 0.36
N PHE A 24 -7.14 -2.66 0.90
CA PHE A 24 -6.84 -3.03 2.27
C PHE A 24 -6.43 -1.78 3.05
N ARG A 25 -7.13 -1.47 4.14
CA ARG A 25 -6.92 -0.24 4.91
C ARG A 25 -6.62 -0.53 6.37
N ARG A 26 -5.80 0.34 6.96
CA ARG A 26 -5.45 0.39 8.37
C ARG A 26 -5.47 1.85 8.84
N PRO A 27 -6.30 2.25 9.80
CA PRO A 27 -6.27 3.59 10.35
C PRO A 27 -4.96 3.83 11.11
N LEU A 28 -4.28 4.94 10.80
CA LEU A 28 -3.12 5.44 11.55
C LEU A 28 -3.53 6.56 12.52
N SER A 29 -4.58 7.31 12.18
CA SER A 29 -5.21 8.29 13.05
C SER A 29 -6.67 8.48 12.63
N GLN A 30 -7.41 9.34 13.34
CA GLN A 30 -8.76 9.71 12.91
C GLN A 30 -8.79 10.36 11.51
N TYR A 31 -7.67 10.94 11.06
CA TYR A 31 -7.56 11.66 9.78
C TYR A 31 -6.78 10.91 8.71
N VAL A 32 -6.01 9.88 9.04
CA VAL A 32 -5.14 9.20 8.08
C VAL A 32 -5.33 7.70 8.12
N ASP A 33 -5.59 7.12 6.96
CA ASP A 33 -5.59 5.69 6.74
C ASP A 33 -4.39 5.30 5.87
N TYR A 34 -3.63 4.30 6.30
CA TYR A 34 -2.68 3.62 5.43
C TYR A 34 -3.42 2.56 4.61
N ALA A 35 -3.16 2.52 3.31
CA ALA A 35 -3.83 1.62 2.38
C ALA A 35 -2.86 0.91 1.45
N LYS A 36 -3.18 -0.35 1.16
CA LYS A 36 -2.62 -1.12 0.03
C LYS A 36 -3.74 -1.35 -0.96
N ILE A 37 -3.59 -0.84 -2.17
CA ILE A 37 -4.66 -0.83 -3.17
C ILE A 37 -4.16 -1.50 -4.45
N TRP A 38 -4.88 -2.51 -4.90
CA TRP A 38 -4.81 -2.97 -6.27
C TRP A 38 -5.80 -2.16 -7.09
N LEU A 39 -5.29 -1.36 -8.03
CA LEU A 39 -6.11 -0.56 -8.96
C LEU A 39 -6.86 -1.44 -9.95
N GLU A 40 -6.30 -2.62 -10.22
CA GLU A 40 -6.90 -3.68 -11.01
C GLU A 40 -6.80 -4.97 -10.18
N LYS A 41 -7.91 -5.67 -10.01
CA LYS A 41 -7.93 -6.93 -9.28
C LYS A 41 -7.11 -7.97 -10.05
N PRO A 42 -6.24 -8.75 -9.38
CA PRO A 42 -5.53 -9.84 -10.04
C PRO A 42 -6.49 -10.81 -10.73
N THR A 43 -6.17 -11.17 -11.98
CA THR A 43 -6.93 -12.11 -12.80
C THR A 43 -6.05 -13.24 -13.34
N ALA A 44 -6.69 -14.29 -13.86
CA ALA A 44 -5.96 -15.39 -14.49
C ALA A 44 -5.34 -15.02 -15.84
N ASP A 45 -5.79 -13.90 -16.44
CA ASP A 45 -5.34 -13.43 -17.75
C ASP A 45 -4.23 -12.38 -17.66
N ASP A 46 -3.78 -12.07 -16.43
CA ASP A 46 -2.73 -11.09 -16.19
C ASP A 46 -1.41 -11.57 -16.80
N SER A 47 -0.68 -10.66 -17.44
CA SER A 47 0.67 -10.94 -17.94
C SER A 47 1.66 -10.98 -16.79
N VAL A 48 2.68 -11.83 -16.88
CA VAL A 48 3.78 -11.87 -15.89
C VAL A 48 4.57 -10.57 -15.98
N THR A 49 4.62 -9.80 -14.90
CA THR A 49 5.41 -8.56 -14.83
C THR A 49 6.40 -8.59 -13.68
N SER A 50 7.34 -7.64 -13.66
CA SER A 50 8.31 -7.53 -12.56
C SER A 50 7.76 -6.78 -11.33
N SER A 51 6.55 -6.21 -11.41
CA SER A 51 5.93 -5.43 -10.33
C SER A 51 4.49 -5.85 -10.04
N ASP A 52 4.32 -7.03 -9.45
CA ASP A 52 2.99 -7.62 -9.22
C ASP A 52 2.47 -7.36 -7.79
N GLY A 53 2.52 -6.11 -7.34
CA GLY A 53 2.13 -5.75 -5.97
C GLY A 53 1.08 -4.63 -5.90
N PRO A 54 0.39 -4.49 -4.75
CA PRO A 54 -0.47 -3.34 -4.53
C PRO A 54 0.36 -2.07 -4.41
N ASP A 55 -0.25 -0.97 -4.83
CA ASP A 55 0.25 0.37 -4.59
C ASP A 55 -0.03 0.79 -3.13
N HIS A 56 0.86 1.60 -2.56
CA HIS A 56 0.81 2.01 -1.16
C HIS A 56 0.36 3.46 -1.06
N PHE A 57 -0.66 3.73 -0.25
CA PHE A 57 -1.24 5.06 -0.12
C PHE A 57 -1.44 5.46 1.33
N TYR A 58 -1.41 6.77 1.59
CA TYR A 58 -2.00 7.38 2.76
C TYR A 58 -3.22 8.18 2.31
N LEU A 59 -4.40 7.79 2.78
CA LEU A 59 -5.66 8.44 2.49
C LEU A 59 -5.99 9.42 3.63
N ILE A 60 -6.17 10.70 3.29
CA ILE A 60 -6.35 11.78 4.27
C ILE A 60 -7.82 12.21 4.28
N LYS A 61 -8.43 12.21 5.47
CA LYS A 61 -9.82 12.59 5.72
C LYS A 61 -9.91 13.99 6.34
N ASN A 62 -11.01 14.68 6.08
CA ASN A 62 -11.41 15.86 6.86
C ASN A 62 -12.13 15.45 8.16
N ASN A 63 -12.64 16.44 8.91
CA ASN A 63 -13.38 16.21 10.15
C ASN A 63 -14.73 15.51 9.96
N GLU A 64 -15.25 15.48 8.73
CA GLU A 64 -16.51 14.82 8.38
C GLU A 64 -16.28 13.37 7.90
N GLY A 65 -15.02 12.90 7.89
CA GLY A 65 -14.65 11.56 7.43
C GLY A 65 -14.53 11.43 5.90
N VAL A 66 -14.65 12.53 5.15
CA VAL A 66 -14.52 12.55 3.69
C VAL A 66 -13.04 12.58 3.29
N PHE A 67 -12.63 11.76 2.32
CA PHE A 67 -11.27 11.80 1.78
C PHE A 67 -11.03 13.07 0.96
N VAL A 68 -10.01 13.84 1.33
CA VAL A 68 -9.70 15.14 0.74
C VAL A 68 -8.31 15.24 0.13
N ALA A 69 -7.40 14.36 0.52
CA ALA A 69 -6.06 14.28 -0.01
C ALA A 69 -5.54 12.84 0.01
N ILE A 70 -4.51 12.59 -0.78
CA ILE A 70 -3.86 11.29 -0.90
C ILE A 70 -2.35 11.47 -1.06
N VAL A 71 -1.58 10.56 -0.48
CA VAL A 71 -0.14 10.46 -0.68
C VAL A 71 0.17 9.07 -1.19
N TYR A 72 0.68 8.97 -2.40
CA TYR A 72 1.16 7.75 -3.03
C TYR A 72 2.63 7.51 -2.64
N ASP A 73 2.90 6.40 -1.95
CA ASP A 73 4.23 6.00 -1.50
C ASP A 73 4.86 5.02 -2.48
N MET A 74 5.78 5.54 -3.31
CA MET A 74 6.55 4.75 -4.27
C MET A 74 7.82 4.14 -3.64
N ARG A 75 7.87 4.05 -2.30
CA ARG A 75 9.01 3.66 -1.44
C ARG A 75 10.19 4.63 -1.46
N ARG A 76 10.63 5.03 -2.65
CA ARG A 76 11.75 5.97 -2.83
C ARG A 76 11.30 7.40 -3.02
N ASP A 77 10.04 7.60 -3.36
CA ASP A 77 9.48 8.90 -3.70
C ASP A 77 8.03 8.99 -3.21
N LEU A 78 7.53 10.20 -2.95
CA LEU A 78 6.13 10.44 -2.61
C LEU A 78 5.50 11.33 -3.67
N HIS A 79 4.30 10.95 -4.10
CA HIS A 79 3.45 11.83 -4.91
C HIS A 79 2.18 12.16 -4.13
N TRP A 80 1.91 13.44 -3.88
CA TRP A 80 0.71 13.84 -3.14
C TRP A 80 -0.25 14.62 -4.02
N PHE A 81 -1.53 14.49 -3.70
CA PHE A 81 -2.60 15.25 -4.34
C PHE A 81 -3.63 15.69 -3.31
N VAL A 82 -4.13 16.91 -3.49
CA VAL A 82 -5.20 17.50 -2.67
C VAL A 82 -6.31 17.97 -3.60
N LEU A 83 -7.53 17.54 -3.32
CA LEU A 83 -8.73 17.98 -4.03
C LEU A 83 -8.80 19.52 -4.06
N PRO A 84 -9.05 20.17 -5.21
CA PRO A 84 -8.96 21.62 -5.36
C PRO A 84 -9.70 22.43 -4.29
N GLN A 85 -10.92 22.02 -3.93
CA GLN A 85 -11.78 22.68 -2.94
C GLN A 85 -11.30 22.53 -1.48
N TYR A 86 -10.27 21.72 -1.25
CA TYR A 86 -9.65 21.51 0.08
C TYR A 86 -8.20 22.02 0.16
N ARG A 87 -7.66 22.62 -0.91
CA ARG A 87 -6.32 23.22 -0.92
C ARG A 87 -6.25 24.42 0.02
N GLY A 88 -5.07 24.63 0.61
CA GLY A 88 -4.82 25.74 1.55
C GLY A 88 -5.43 25.57 2.94
N LYS A 89 -6.13 24.45 3.22
CA LYS A 89 -6.76 24.18 4.53
C LYS A 89 -5.87 23.40 5.52
N GLY A 90 -4.62 23.12 5.15
CA GLY A 90 -3.65 22.45 6.02
C GLY A 90 -3.82 20.93 6.18
N HIS A 91 -4.82 20.29 5.57
CA HIS A 91 -5.06 18.84 5.70
C HIS A 91 -3.84 17.98 5.34
N LEU A 92 -3.18 18.27 4.22
CA LEU A 92 -1.97 17.55 3.79
C LEU A 92 -0.81 17.76 4.76
N THR A 93 -0.40 19.02 4.98
CA THR A 93 0.77 19.35 5.80
C THR A 93 0.63 18.82 7.24
N GLN A 94 -0.55 18.96 7.84
CA GLN A 94 -0.79 18.47 9.20
C GLN A 94 -0.71 16.94 9.27
N SER A 95 -1.34 16.24 8.33
CA SER A 95 -1.31 14.77 8.25
C SER A 95 0.09 14.24 7.97
N MET A 96 0.83 14.93 7.09
CA MET A 96 2.23 14.62 6.80
C MET A 96 3.10 14.70 8.05
N LYS A 97 3.03 15.83 8.76
CA LYS A 97 3.85 16.10 9.95
C LYS A 97 3.52 15.19 11.13
N SER A 98 2.23 14.99 11.40
CA SER A 98 1.80 14.30 12.63
C SER A 98 1.62 12.80 12.50
N THR A 99 1.47 12.26 11.29
CA THR A 99 1.18 10.82 11.11
C THR A 99 2.02 10.18 10.01
N ILE A 100 2.02 10.72 8.78
CA ILE A 100 2.59 10.02 7.62
C ILE A 100 4.12 9.95 7.69
N ILE A 101 4.82 11.07 7.93
CA ILE A 101 6.28 11.09 8.04
C ILE A 101 6.76 10.22 9.21
N PRO A 102 6.21 10.35 10.45
CA PRO A 102 6.56 9.44 11.54
C PRO A 102 6.37 7.97 11.17
N HIS A 103 5.25 7.60 10.52
CA HIS A 103 4.98 6.24 10.10
C HIS A 103 5.95 5.75 9.01
N LEU A 104 6.28 6.58 8.01
CA LEU A 104 7.28 6.26 6.99
C LEU A 104 8.61 5.86 7.64
N PHE A 105 9.05 6.63 8.64
CA PHE A 105 10.31 6.42 9.33
C PHE A 105 10.35 5.23 10.29
N LEU A 106 9.26 4.47 10.44
CA LEU A 106 9.32 3.16 11.10
C LEU A 106 10.12 2.14 10.30
N SER A 107 10.16 2.26 8.97
CA SER A 107 10.78 1.27 8.08
C SER A 107 11.90 1.80 7.18
N ARG A 108 12.22 3.10 7.26
CA ARG A 108 13.26 3.74 6.45
C ARG A 108 13.88 4.91 7.22
N ASP A 109 15.11 5.31 6.86
CA ASP A 109 15.81 6.43 7.51
C ASP A 109 15.83 7.71 6.67
N GLN A 110 15.29 7.65 5.45
CA GLN A 110 15.18 8.80 4.56
C GLN A 110 13.93 8.71 3.69
N GLN A 111 13.44 9.88 3.27
CA GLN A 111 12.39 10.01 2.28
C GLN A 111 12.78 11.09 1.26
N ARG A 112 12.61 10.80 -0.02
CA ARG A 112 12.76 11.76 -1.11
C ARG A 112 11.39 12.14 -1.67
N ILE A 113 11.30 13.34 -2.22
CA ILE A 113 10.20 13.80 -3.07
C ILE A 113 10.79 14.49 -4.29
N THR A 114 10.21 14.20 -5.46
CA THR A 114 10.52 14.90 -6.71
C THR A 114 9.39 15.88 -7.03
N ILE A 115 9.70 17.15 -7.27
CA ILE A 115 8.73 18.20 -7.61
C ILE A 115 9.14 18.84 -8.93
N ASP A 116 8.58 18.35 -10.03
CA ASP A 116 8.86 18.79 -11.40
C ASP A 116 7.88 19.89 -11.84
N GLU A 117 8.40 21.11 -12.07
CA GLU A 117 7.59 22.27 -12.50
C GLU A 117 6.92 22.07 -13.86
N MET A 118 7.56 21.35 -14.78
CA MET A 118 7.00 21.10 -16.12
C MET A 118 5.80 20.17 -16.06
N GLN A 119 5.79 19.21 -15.13
CA GLN A 119 4.69 18.26 -14.96
C GLN A 119 3.48 18.85 -14.24
N ILE A 120 3.70 19.61 -13.16
CA ILE A 120 2.60 20.09 -12.31
C ILE A 120 2.25 21.56 -12.54
N GLY A 121 3.07 22.28 -13.30
CA GLY A 121 2.91 23.70 -13.59
C GLY A 121 3.37 24.62 -12.45
N PRO A 122 3.60 25.90 -12.74
CA PRO A 122 4.30 26.84 -11.85
C PRO A 122 3.57 27.09 -10.52
N GLN A 123 2.23 27.09 -10.54
CA GLN A 123 1.44 27.32 -9.33
C GLN A 123 1.51 26.12 -8.37
N ASN A 124 1.36 24.90 -8.89
CA ASN A 124 1.44 23.69 -8.06
C ASN A 124 2.89 23.43 -7.63
N PHE A 125 3.87 23.76 -8.46
CA PHE A 125 5.30 23.71 -8.10
C PHE A 125 5.58 24.55 -6.86
N LYS A 126 5.20 25.84 -6.87
CA LYS A 126 5.40 26.72 -5.70
C LYS A 126 4.67 26.21 -4.47
N ALA A 127 3.46 25.69 -4.63
CA ALA A 127 2.67 25.15 -3.51
C ALA A 127 3.32 23.88 -2.92
N SER A 128 3.69 22.91 -3.75
CA SER A 128 4.33 21.67 -3.33
C SER A 128 5.72 21.93 -2.74
N GLN A 129 6.51 22.83 -3.34
CA GLN A 129 7.80 23.24 -2.79
C GLN A 129 7.63 23.86 -1.40
N LYS A 130 6.65 24.75 -1.20
CA LYS A 130 6.37 25.31 0.12
C LYS A 130 6.03 24.21 1.13
N VAL A 131 5.16 23.26 0.77
CA VAL A 131 4.79 22.13 1.63
C VAL A 131 6.02 21.29 1.99
N ALA A 132 6.88 20.97 1.02
CA ALA A 132 8.13 20.24 1.24
C ALA A 132 9.01 20.92 2.29
N LEU A 133 9.27 22.22 2.12
CA LEU A 133 10.10 23.00 3.02
C LEU A 133 9.47 23.11 4.42
N ASP A 134 8.15 23.33 4.51
CA ASP A 134 7.41 23.40 5.78
C ASP A 134 7.44 22.07 6.55
N LEU A 135 7.59 20.95 5.83
CA LEU A 135 7.75 19.60 6.39
C LEU A 135 9.19 19.27 6.78
N GLY A 136 10.14 20.16 6.49
CA GLY A 136 11.57 19.99 6.82
C GLY A 136 12.39 19.29 5.74
N PHE A 137 11.83 19.06 4.54
CA PHE A 137 12.64 18.56 3.44
C PHE A 137 13.66 19.61 3.00
N THR A 138 14.89 19.19 2.75
CA THR A 138 15.96 20.04 2.22
C THR A 138 16.15 19.77 0.74
N LYS A 139 16.26 20.83 -0.06
CA LYS A 139 16.55 20.72 -1.49
C LYS A 139 17.95 20.13 -1.70
N SER A 140 18.06 19.05 -2.45
CA SER A 140 19.34 18.40 -2.80
C SER A 140 19.80 18.71 -4.22
N GLU A 141 18.86 18.72 -5.18
CA GLU A 141 19.08 19.03 -6.60
C GLU A 141 17.94 19.92 -7.13
N GLU A 142 17.86 20.18 -8.44
CA GLU A 142 16.88 21.13 -9.01
C GLU A 142 15.42 20.79 -8.65
N GLU A 143 15.07 19.51 -8.73
CA GLU A 143 13.70 19.00 -8.51
C GLU A 143 13.58 18.09 -7.27
N ASP A 144 14.70 17.77 -6.62
CA ASP A 144 14.76 16.79 -5.55
C ASP A 144 14.83 17.43 -4.17
N TYR A 145 14.03 16.87 -3.26
CA TYR A 145 14.05 17.22 -1.86
C TYR A 145 14.14 15.96 -0.99
N ILE A 146 14.96 16.04 0.05
CA ILE A 146 15.26 14.90 0.93
C ILE A 146 14.91 15.28 2.37
N LEU A 147 14.27 14.36 3.07
CA LEU A 147 14.05 14.40 4.51
C LEU A 147 14.74 13.20 5.15
N LEU A 148 15.57 13.47 6.16
CA LEU A 148 16.25 12.44 6.94
C LEU A 148 15.48 12.20 8.25
N LYS A 149 15.50 10.95 8.71
CA LYS A 149 14.94 10.59 10.00
C LYS A 149 15.73 11.26 11.12
N ASP A 150 15.02 11.95 12.00
CA ASP A 150 15.62 12.48 13.22
C ASP A 150 15.74 11.37 14.27
N HIS A 151 16.96 10.87 14.45
CA HIS A 151 17.27 9.83 15.45
C HIS A 151 17.27 10.34 16.90
N SER A 152 17.10 11.65 17.13
CA SER A 152 16.97 12.21 18.48
C SER A 152 15.56 12.05 19.06
N ILE A 153 14.55 11.84 18.22
CA ILE A 153 13.16 11.59 18.63
C ILE A 153 13.06 10.16 19.17
N LYS A 154 12.84 10.04 20.48
CA LYS A 154 12.70 8.74 21.18
C LYS A 154 11.27 8.21 21.22
N GLU A 155 10.29 9.03 20.89
CA GLU A 155 8.90 8.58 20.79
C GLU A 155 8.75 7.66 19.59
N ILE A 156 8.29 6.44 19.85
CA ILE A 156 7.98 5.48 18.79
C ILE A 156 6.67 5.96 18.13
N PRO A 157 6.68 6.27 16.83
CA PRO A 157 5.47 6.64 16.11
C PRO A 157 4.39 5.58 16.24
N ASP A 158 3.12 6.00 16.35
CA ASP A 158 1.99 5.09 16.31
C ASP A 158 1.97 4.33 14.97
N ALA A 159 2.05 3.00 15.03
CA ALA A 159 1.98 2.12 13.86
C ALA A 159 0.54 1.97 13.32
N GLY A 160 -0.43 2.56 14.02
CA GLY A 160 -1.86 2.42 13.77
C GLY A 160 -2.43 1.15 14.39
N VAL A 161 -3.76 1.05 14.33
CA VAL A 161 -4.49 -0.11 14.84
C VAL A 161 -4.67 -1.12 13.71
N ASN A 162 -4.12 -2.33 13.88
CA ASN A 162 -4.29 -3.39 12.89
C ASN A 162 -5.77 -3.79 12.78
N SER A 163 -6.27 -3.92 11.56
CA SER A 163 -7.60 -4.45 11.30
C SER A 163 -7.61 -5.94 11.58
N GLU A 164 -8.43 -6.39 12.53
CA GLU A 164 -8.57 -7.81 12.83
C GLU A 164 -9.22 -8.57 11.66
N LEU A 165 -8.75 -9.79 11.40
CA LEU A 165 -9.37 -10.69 10.45
C LEU A 165 -10.44 -11.51 11.15
N THR A 166 -11.67 -11.50 10.62
CA THR A 166 -12.74 -12.35 11.15
C THR A 166 -12.46 -13.82 10.82
N PRO A 167 -12.94 -14.78 11.64
CA PRO A 167 -12.79 -16.21 11.36
C PRO A 167 -13.32 -16.60 9.96
N GLU A 168 -14.41 -15.99 9.52
CA GLU A 168 -14.99 -16.21 8.19
C GLU A 168 -14.01 -15.80 7.10
N ARG A 169 -13.41 -14.61 7.23
CA ARG A 169 -12.44 -14.10 6.25
C ARG A 169 -11.18 -14.96 6.20
N VAL A 170 -10.74 -15.47 7.34
CA VAL A 170 -9.63 -16.42 7.41
C VAL A 170 -9.96 -17.72 6.68
N GLY A 171 -11.18 -18.23 6.85
CA GLY A 171 -11.69 -19.37 6.10
C GLY A 171 -11.68 -19.13 4.58
N GLU A 172 -12.03 -17.93 4.13
CA GLU A 172 -11.95 -17.54 2.72
C GLU A 172 -10.51 -17.52 2.20
N LEU A 173 -9.58 -16.92 2.95
CA LEU A 173 -8.15 -16.88 2.58
C LEU A 173 -7.57 -18.30 2.47
N ARG A 174 -7.95 -19.20 3.38
CA ARG A 174 -7.57 -20.63 3.31
C ARG A 174 -8.07 -21.31 2.05
N LYS A 175 -9.34 -21.07 1.67
CA LYS A 175 -9.91 -21.59 0.42
C LYS A 175 -9.15 -21.07 -0.79
N GLN A 176 -8.76 -19.79 -0.80
CA GLN A 176 -7.96 -19.19 -1.87
C GLN A 176 -6.56 -19.82 -1.98
N ILE A 177 -5.84 -19.99 -0.88
CA ILE A 177 -4.52 -20.65 -0.85
C ILE A 177 -4.64 -22.09 -1.39
N ASN A 178 -5.63 -22.85 -0.93
CA ASN A 178 -5.85 -24.21 -1.40
C ASN A 178 -6.24 -24.27 -2.88
N PHE A 179 -7.00 -23.29 -3.39
CA PHE A 179 -7.30 -23.18 -4.82
C PHE A 179 -6.01 -22.99 -5.62
N LEU A 180 -5.15 -22.04 -5.25
CA LEU A 180 -3.86 -21.81 -5.92
C LEU A 180 -2.98 -23.06 -5.93
N ALA A 181 -2.89 -23.77 -4.80
CA ALA A 181 -2.16 -25.04 -4.72
C ALA A 181 -2.72 -26.11 -5.67
N ARG A 182 -4.04 -26.24 -5.76
CA ARG A 182 -4.68 -27.22 -6.66
C ARG A 182 -4.53 -26.84 -8.12
N SER A 183 -4.60 -25.55 -8.47
CA SER A 183 -4.37 -25.07 -9.82
C SER A 183 -2.93 -25.35 -10.27
N LEU A 184 -1.94 -25.10 -9.40
CA LEU A 184 -0.55 -25.44 -9.70
C LEU A 184 -0.33 -26.95 -9.82
N TRP A 185 -1.01 -27.76 -9.01
CA TRP A 185 -0.98 -29.22 -9.15
C TRP A 185 -1.52 -29.66 -10.52
N ALA A 186 -2.62 -29.06 -11.00
CA ALA A 186 -3.18 -29.38 -12.30
C ALA A 186 -2.17 -29.11 -13.44
N ILE A 187 -1.50 -27.96 -13.40
CA ILE A 187 -0.42 -27.60 -14.35
C ILE A 187 0.71 -28.64 -14.30
N GLN A 188 1.17 -28.99 -13.10
CA GLN A 188 2.21 -29.99 -12.88
C GLN A 188 1.81 -31.35 -13.48
N THR A 189 0.56 -31.78 -13.28
CA THR A 189 0.04 -33.05 -13.81
C THR A 189 -0.01 -33.03 -15.34
N GLU A 190 -0.41 -31.91 -15.94
CA GLU A 190 -0.41 -31.77 -17.41
C GLU A 190 1.01 -31.86 -17.99
N ILE A 191 2.00 -31.25 -17.34
CA ILE A 191 3.41 -31.36 -17.72
C ILE A 191 3.88 -32.82 -17.63
N GLU A 192 3.54 -33.53 -16.55
CA GLU A 192 3.89 -34.96 -16.42
C GLU A 192 3.24 -35.82 -17.50
N MET A 193 1.99 -35.54 -17.85
CA MET A 193 1.29 -36.29 -18.90
C MET A 193 1.86 -36.00 -20.29
N GLY A 194 2.33 -34.78 -20.55
CA GLY A 194 2.92 -34.39 -21.83
C GLY A 194 4.37 -34.80 -22.01
N TYR A 195 5.17 -34.77 -20.94
CA TYR A 195 6.63 -34.89 -21.00
C TYR A 195 7.21 -35.97 -20.09
N GLY A 196 6.36 -36.71 -19.36
CA GLY A 196 6.79 -37.61 -18.30
C GLY A 196 7.22 -36.87 -17.04
N LYS A 197 7.62 -37.63 -16.03
CA LYS A 197 8.14 -37.07 -14.78
C LYS A 197 9.51 -36.44 -15.01
N THR A 198 9.64 -35.16 -14.68
CA THR A 198 10.85 -34.33 -14.85
C THR A 198 11.24 -33.63 -13.55
N GLU A 199 12.48 -33.14 -13.45
CA GLU A 199 12.92 -32.31 -12.31
C GLU A 199 11.99 -31.11 -12.10
N TYR A 200 11.58 -30.44 -13.17
CA TYR A 200 10.64 -29.32 -13.09
C TYR A 200 9.26 -29.72 -12.53
N SER A 201 8.71 -30.86 -12.96
CA SER A 201 7.44 -31.34 -12.39
C SER A 201 7.55 -31.69 -10.90
N GLU A 202 8.72 -32.13 -10.44
CA GLU A 202 8.99 -32.37 -9.01
C GLU A 202 9.12 -31.05 -8.23
N GLU A 203 9.79 -30.03 -8.80
CA GLU A 203 9.84 -28.68 -8.22
C GLU A 203 8.44 -28.08 -8.04
N LEU A 204 7.58 -28.20 -9.07
CA LEU A 204 6.18 -27.76 -8.98
C LEU A 204 5.44 -28.50 -7.88
N GLN A 205 5.62 -29.82 -7.77
CA GLN A 205 5.01 -30.61 -6.72
C GLN A 205 5.46 -30.16 -5.32
N GLN A 206 6.76 -29.88 -5.14
CA GLN A 206 7.29 -29.36 -3.88
C GLN A 206 6.69 -27.99 -3.53
N LEU A 207 6.58 -27.09 -4.51
CA LEU A 207 5.96 -25.79 -4.33
C LEU A 207 4.48 -25.92 -3.94
N VAL A 208 3.75 -26.85 -4.55
CA VAL A 208 2.36 -27.12 -4.15
C VAL A 208 2.27 -27.52 -2.67
N TRP A 209 3.17 -28.37 -2.18
CA TRP A 209 3.20 -28.73 -0.76
C TRP A 209 3.49 -27.52 0.13
N GLN A 210 4.42 -26.65 -0.28
CA GLN A 210 4.70 -25.41 0.44
C GLN A 210 3.47 -24.50 0.51
N ILE A 211 2.77 -24.28 -0.62
CA ILE A 211 1.55 -23.46 -0.68
C ILE A 211 0.47 -24.08 0.21
N LYS A 212 0.22 -25.39 0.12
CA LYS A 212 -0.78 -26.07 0.97
C LYS A 212 -0.49 -25.86 2.45
N ASN A 213 0.77 -25.93 2.86
CA ASN A 213 1.18 -25.74 4.25
C ASN A 213 0.80 -24.35 4.80
N HIS A 214 0.76 -23.31 3.95
CA HIS A 214 0.29 -21.98 4.37
C HIS A 214 -1.19 -21.94 4.81
N THR A 215 -1.99 -22.93 4.40
CA THR A 215 -3.39 -23.08 4.85
C THR A 215 -3.49 -23.34 6.35
N TRP A 216 -2.51 -24.02 6.94
CA TRP A 216 -2.44 -24.28 8.38
C TRP A 216 -1.72 -23.14 9.10
N LYS A 217 -0.61 -22.63 8.53
CA LYS A 217 0.15 -21.51 9.12
C LYS A 217 -0.69 -20.25 9.35
N ILE A 218 -1.67 -19.95 8.50
CA ILE A 218 -2.55 -18.79 8.71
C ILE A 218 -3.43 -18.95 9.96
N GLU A 219 -3.87 -20.18 10.24
CA GLU A 219 -4.65 -20.50 11.43
C GLU A 219 -3.76 -20.38 12.66
N ASP A 220 -2.59 -21.02 12.65
CA ASP A 220 -1.60 -20.95 13.74
C ASP A 220 -1.21 -19.50 14.07
N PHE A 221 -0.96 -18.67 13.04
CA PHE A 221 -0.62 -17.25 13.21
C PHE A 221 -1.71 -16.48 13.97
N LEU A 222 -2.98 -16.76 13.70
CA LEU A 222 -4.10 -16.10 14.39
C LEU A 222 -4.23 -16.55 15.83
N TRP A 223 -4.09 -17.86 16.08
CA TRP A 223 -4.08 -18.41 17.43
C TRP A 223 -2.94 -17.81 18.26
N SER A 224 -1.73 -17.72 17.69
CA SER A 224 -0.58 -17.13 18.38
C SER A 224 -0.74 -15.64 18.69
N ASN A 225 -1.40 -14.89 17.80
CA ASN A 225 -1.62 -13.46 18.01
C ASN A 225 -2.76 -13.17 18.99
N LYS A 226 -3.80 -14.00 19.05
CA LYS A 226 -4.85 -13.87 20.07
C LYS A 226 -4.30 -14.08 21.49
N ASN A 227 -3.43 -15.07 21.67
CA ASN A 227 -2.82 -15.38 22.98
C ASN A 227 -1.75 -14.38 23.44
N ASN A 228 -1.34 -13.42 22.59
CA ASN A 228 -0.40 -12.35 22.95
C ASN A 228 -1.12 -11.04 23.32
N ILE A 229 -2.46 -11.02 23.31
CA ILE A 229 -3.30 -9.85 23.63
C ILE A 229 -4.01 -10.03 25.00
N ASP A 230 -3.88 -11.20 25.63
CA ASP A 230 -4.32 -11.50 27.00
C ASP A 230 -3.13 -11.42 28.00
#